data_AF-A0A842QCK9-F1
#
_entry.id   AF-A0A842QCK9-F1
#
_cell.length_a   1.000
_cell.length_b   1.000
_cell.length_c   1.000
_cell.angle_alpha   90.00
_cell.angle_beta   90.00
_cell.angle_gamma   90.00
#
_symmetry.space_group_name_H-M   'P 1'
#
loop_
_entity.id
_entity.type
_entity.pdbx_description
1 polymer ?
#
loop_
_entity_poly.entity_id
_entity_poly.type
_entity_poly.pdbx_seq_one_letter_code
_entity_poly.pdbx_strand_id
1 'polypeptide(L)'
;MEIARTSSRGTESLIYDIFVRTIQRGVEIYTLDYDENLKIFSPTGRERSSRKFSSKVRTVAIGDIDADGDDDIVAGTKDCIIVMSNEGDIVYRIAEPSSAVTCDVADVDGDLAEEFVAAFRDSSVTLWNDDMTLFTRDFSSAVSVVRLENMTDDPELEVVVIERDGTVSILSAAGYLLKRIDLHAEVRVGTVLDLVDEKLLATGDKSSILKIWDMSGDLVKEIDLSERPFAIDADRHPRSDVLYMAVATRHPSLEIFRIAGEEKPSVTRKVIQEITSTKQTVYRRAIKCGNCGAPVSPETPVCESCGAQLEELEEDLDEFISEIILSAASLNNEMRLRDLDRKIRRSLPRPAVYNLRNHIQTMVEREHLSGHFVEDGRVFVATELKPKAVASSLSRTDIRTALSNVTSGKKIELADLLEMQDALADPDVDHELDPITLRRALMILQNEGKISGEFIDTTSFEIDSEEEMKRVIEEIVNSIMKMKR
;
A
#
# COMPACT_ATOMS: atom_id res chain seq x y z
N MET A 1 16.88 17.71 -19.13
CA MET A 1 17.15 16.28 -18.97
C MET A 1 18.31 15.84 -19.84
N GLU A 2 19.44 15.49 -19.22
CA GLU A 2 20.59 14.89 -19.91
C GLU A 2 20.40 13.37 -20.03
N ILE A 3 20.65 12.82 -21.22
CA ILE A 3 20.48 11.39 -21.49
C ILE A 3 21.76 10.84 -22.13
N ALA A 4 22.41 9.88 -21.47
CA ALA A 4 23.50 9.12 -22.05
C ALA A 4 23.03 7.71 -22.41
N ARG A 5 23.30 7.26 -23.65
CA ARG A 5 22.87 5.97 -24.18
C ARG A 5 24.03 5.00 -24.29
N THR A 6 23.84 3.79 -23.80
CA THR A 6 24.74 2.64 -24.00
C THR A 6 23.94 1.47 -24.57
N SER A 7 24.43 0.85 -25.64
CA SER A 7 23.80 -0.33 -26.24
C SER A 7 24.57 -1.60 -25.94
N SER A 8 23.91 -2.64 -25.48
CA SER A 8 24.47 -3.99 -25.42
C SER A 8 24.13 -4.76 -26.70
N ARG A 9 25.16 -5.26 -27.38
CA ARG A 9 25.02 -6.25 -28.47
C ARG A 9 25.45 -7.61 -27.92
N GLY A 10 24.49 -8.40 -27.46
CA GLY A 10 24.76 -9.73 -26.88
C GLY A 10 23.52 -10.58 -26.58
N THR A 11 22.35 -10.12 -26.98
CA THR A 11 21.09 -10.85 -26.81
C THR A 11 20.80 -11.57 -28.12
N GLU A 12 20.79 -12.91 -28.09
CA GLU A 12 20.48 -13.74 -29.26
C GLU A 12 18.97 -13.95 -29.44
N SER A 13 18.21 -13.73 -28.37
CA SER A 13 16.76 -13.89 -28.31
C SER A 13 16.06 -12.60 -27.87
N LEU A 14 14.77 -12.49 -28.21
CA LEU A 14 13.95 -11.34 -27.88
C LEU A 14 13.68 -11.33 -26.37
N ILE A 15 14.03 -10.21 -25.73
CA ILE A 15 13.72 -9.94 -24.32
C ILE A 15 12.23 -9.58 -24.24
N TYR A 16 11.47 -10.31 -23.42
CA TYR A 16 10.05 -10.04 -23.18
C TYR A 16 9.78 -9.27 -21.89
N ASP A 17 10.74 -9.24 -20.96
CA ASP A 17 10.61 -8.54 -19.68
C ASP A 17 11.96 -8.01 -19.20
N ILE A 18 11.93 -6.86 -18.52
CA ILE A 18 13.09 -6.16 -17.96
C ILE A 18 12.73 -5.73 -16.55
N PHE A 19 13.67 -5.93 -15.62
CA PHE A 19 13.62 -5.34 -14.30
C PHE A 19 14.94 -4.61 -14.01
N VAL A 20 14.88 -3.32 -13.72
CA VAL A 20 16.02 -2.49 -13.34
C VAL A 20 15.98 -2.31 -11.84
N ARG A 21 17.08 -2.66 -11.17
CA ARG A 21 17.20 -2.51 -9.72
C ARG A 21 18.47 -1.77 -9.35
N THR A 22 18.35 -0.79 -8.48
CA THR A 22 19.46 0.00 -8.00
C THR A 22 19.69 -0.23 -6.52
N ILE A 23 20.68 -1.08 -6.24
CA ILE A 23 21.12 -1.38 -4.87
C ILE A 23 22.31 -0.49 -4.48
N GLN A 24 22.68 -0.48 -3.19
CA GLN A 24 23.85 0.28 -2.71
C GLN A 24 25.16 -0.04 -3.45
N ARG A 25 25.29 -1.25 -4.01
CA ARG A 25 26.46 -1.72 -4.77
C ARG A 25 26.46 -1.28 -6.25
N GLY A 26 25.38 -0.67 -6.72
CA GLY A 26 25.21 -0.20 -8.10
C GLY A 26 23.91 -0.69 -8.73
N VAL A 27 23.78 -0.46 -10.03
CA VAL A 27 22.60 -0.83 -10.82
C VAL A 27 22.78 -2.23 -11.40
N GLU A 28 21.72 -3.03 -11.36
CA GLU A 28 21.62 -4.32 -12.01
C GLU A 28 20.37 -4.35 -12.89
N ILE A 29 20.50 -4.88 -14.10
CA ILE A 29 19.42 -4.95 -15.07
C ILE A 29 19.19 -6.42 -15.38
N TYR A 30 18.03 -6.91 -14.96
CA TYR A 30 17.58 -8.27 -15.18
C TYR A 30 16.75 -8.31 -16.47
N THR A 31 16.98 -9.32 -17.29
CA THR A 31 16.21 -9.51 -18.52
C THR A 31 15.78 -10.95 -18.66
N LEU A 32 14.54 -11.16 -19.10
CA LEU A 32 14.02 -12.46 -19.46
C LEU A 32 13.80 -12.55 -20.98
N ASP A 33 14.31 -13.61 -21.60
CA ASP A 33 14.20 -13.82 -23.05
C ASP A 33 13.42 -15.10 -23.43
N TYR A 34 12.95 -15.15 -24.68
CA TYR A 34 12.20 -16.29 -25.22
C TYR A 34 13.04 -17.57 -25.38
N ASP A 35 14.36 -17.52 -25.14
CA ASP A 35 15.26 -18.68 -25.12
C ASP A 35 15.45 -19.25 -23.71
N GLU A 36 14.56 -18.89 -22.79
CA GLU A 36 14.55 -19.38 -21.41
C GLU A 36 15.80 -18.95 -20.63
N ASN A 37 16.30 -17.73 -20.84
CA ASN A 37 17.42 -17.18 -20.07
C ASN A 37 16.98 -16.00 -19.20
N LEU A 38 17.42 -16.03 -17.94
CA LEU A 38 17.54 -14.86 -17.08
C LEU A 38 18.98 -14.36 -17.17
N LYS A 39 19.17 -13.14 -17.66
CA LYS A 39 20.47 -12.48 -17.76
C LYS A 39 20.54 -11.26 -16.87
N ILE A 40 21.72 -10.98 -16.33
CA ILE A 40 22.00 -9.80 -15.52
C ILE A 40 23.03 -8.94 -16.24
N PHE A 41 22.72 -7.68 -16.46
CA PHE A 41 23.59 -6.69 -17.07
C PHE A 41 23.98 -5.60 -16.07
N SER A 42 25.20 -5.08 -16.26
CA SER A 42 25.64 -3.83 -15.63
C SER A 42 25.06 -2.61 -16.37
N PRO A 43 25.06 -1.40 -15.76
CA PRO A 43 24.57 -0.18 -16.40
C PRO A 43 25.38 0.22 -17.65
N THR A 44 26.57 -0.35 -17.85
CA THR A 44 27.36 -0.17 -19.07
C THR A 44 27.02 -1.20 -20.16
N GLY A 45 25.98 -2.00 -19.98
CA GLY A 45 25.52 -3.02 -20.94
C GLY A 45 26.36 -4.30 -20.97
N ARG A 46 27.30 -4.50 -20.04
CA ARG A 46 28.08 -5.74 -19.95
C ARG A 46 27.30 -6.81 -19.19
N GLU A 47 27.12 -7.98 -19.79
CA GLU A 47 26.56 -9.18 -19.15
C GLU A 47 27.45 -9.61 -17.98
N ARG A 48 26.87 -9.74 -16.78
CA ARG A 48 27.53 -10.22 -15.56
C ARG A 48 27.32 -11.71 -15.35
N SER A 49 26.10 -12.19 -15.61
CA SER A 49 25.72 -13.59 -15.45
C SER A 49 24.51 -13.94 -16.31
N SER A 50 24.37 -15.24 -16.60
CA SER A 50 23.22 -15.83 -17.28
C SER A 50 22.88 -17.17 -16.65
N ARG A 51 21.59 -17.48 -16.51
CA ARG A 51 21.07 -18.76 -16.02
C ARG A 51 19.82 -19.15 -16.81
N LYS A 52 19.55 -20.46 -16.89
CA LYS A 52 18.29 -20.96 -17.47
C LYS A 52 17.13 -20.68 -16.53
N PHE A 53 15.99 -20.30 -17.10
CA PHE A 53 14.77 -19.93 -16.40
C PHE A 53 13.53 -20.46 -17.12
N SER A 54 12.45 -20.76 -16.41
CA SER A 54 11.29 -21.45 -17.01
C SER A 54 10.43 -20.54 -17.90
N SER A 55 10.07 -21.00 -19.10
CA SER A 55 9.21 -20.28 -20.09
C SER A 55 7.75 -20.05 -19.68
N LYS A 56 7.32 -20.55 -18.50
CA LYS A 56 5.93 -20.37 -18.04
C LYS A 56 5.70 -19.03 -17.35
N VAL A 57 6.77 -18.31 -17.04
CA VAL A 57 6.73 -17.00 -16.40
C VAL A 57 6.63 -15.93 -17.49
N ARG A 58 5.78 -14.93 -17.25
CA ARG A 58 5.50 -13.83 -18.18
C ARG A 58 6.02 -12.49 -17.71
N THR A 59 6.08 -12.32 -16.40
CA THR A 59 6.53 -11.10 -15.74
C THR A 59 7.17 -11.50 -14.42
N VAL A 60 8.21 -10.79 -14.01
CA VAL A 60 8.88 -10.99 -12.72
C VAL A 60 9.10 -9.64 -12.03
N ALA A 61 8.90 -9.63 -10.72
CA ALA A 61 9.37 -8.59 -9.83
C ALA A 61 10.12 -9.25 -8.64
N ILE A 62 10.99 -8.48 -8.00
CA ILE A 62 11.89 -8.97 -6.93
C ILE A 62 11.77 -8.02 -5.76
N GLY A 63 11.59 -8.58 -4.56
CA GLY A 63 11.45 -7.80 -3.34
C GLY A 63 11.28 -8.63 -2.08
N ASP A 64 11.50 -8.03 -0.91
CA ASP A 64 11.45 -8.66 0.43
C ASP A 64 9.99 -8.69 0.93
N ILE A 65 9.17 -9.63 0.40
CA ILE A 65 7.72 -9.68 0.63
C ILE A 65 7.40 -10.02 2.09
N ASP A 66 8.29 -10.75 2.75
CA ASP A 66 8.05 -11.27 4.09
C ASP A 66 8.87 -10.55 5.19
N ALA A 67 9.66 -9.55 4.81
CA ALA A 67 10.51 -8.73 5.67
C ALA A 67 11.59 -9.53 6.43
N ASP A 68 12.01 -10.70 5.91
CA ASP A 68 13.08 -11.50 6.49
C ASP A 68 14.48 -10.94 6.15
N GLY A 69 14.59 -10.10 5.11
CA GLY A 69 15.81 -9.45 4.66
C GLY A 69 16.51 -10.07 3.47
N ASP A 70 15.95 -11.14 2.94
CA ASP A 70 16.33 -11.69 1.67
C ASP A 70 15.23 -11.42 0.64
N ASP A 71 15.63 -11.17 -0.62
CA ASP A 71 14.64 -10.86 -1.64
C ASP A 71 13.93 -12.12 -2.15
N ASP A 72 12.62 -12.02 -2.26
CA ASP A 72 11.74 -12.98 -2.89
C ASP A 72 11.53 -12.68 -4.37
N ILE A 73 10.93 -13.65 -5.08
CA ILE A 73 10.58 -13.54 -6.49
C ILE A 73 9.06 -13.62 -6.63
N VAL A 74 8.46 -12.57 -7.16
CA VAL A 74 7.07 -12.57 -7.62
C VAL A 74 7.04 -12.87 -9.12
N ALA A 75 6.46 -14.00 -9.49
CA ALA A 75 6.38 -14.47 -10.87
C ALA A 75 4.93 -14.58 -11.34
N GLY A 76 4.57 -13.76 -12.33
CA GLY A 76 3.30 -13.85 -13.02
C GLY A 76 3.32 -14.93 -14.09
N THR A 77 2.39 -15.88 -14.01
CA THR A 77 2.27 -16.97 -14.99
C THR A 77 0.97 -16.88 -15.78
N LYS A 78 0.58 -17.96 -16.48
CA LYS A 78 -0.66 -17.99 -17.27
C LYS A 78 -1.92 -17.97 -16.41
N ASP A 79 -1.90 -18.63 -15.27
CA ASP A 79 -3.10 -18.90 -14.48
C ASP A 79 -2.88 -18.65 -12.96
N CYS A 80 -1.71 -18.12 -12.57
CA CYS A 80 -1.40 -17.80 -11.18
C CYS A 80 -0.26 -16.77 -11.04
N ILE A 81 -0.26 -16.07 -9.91
CA ILE A 81 0.93 -15.44 -9.35
C ILE A 81 1.59 -16.45 -8.40
N ILE A 82 2.91 -16.58 -8.51
CA ILE A 82 3.72 -17.43 -7.62
C ILE A 82 4.73 -16.52 -6.94
N VAL A 83 4.75 -16.52 -5.61
CA VAL A 83 5.80 -15.89 -4.82
C VAL A 83 6.71 -16.99 -4.29
N MET A 84 8.00 -16.86 -4.55
CA MET A 84 9.02 -17.82 -4.15
C MET A 84 10.08 -17.15 -3.30
N SER A 85 10.50 -17.81 -2.23
CA SER A 85 11.59 -17.32 -1.40
C SER A 85 12.93 -17.33 -2.13
N ASN A 86 13.91 -16.63 -1.56
CA ASN A 86 15.30 -16.69 -1.97
C ASN A 86 15.87 -18.14 -2.03
N GLU A 87 15.37 -19.04 -1.18
CA GLU A 87 15.74 -20.47 -1.15
C GLU A 87 15.05 -21.30 -2.25
N GLY A 88 14.04 -20.73 -2.91
CA GLY A 88 13.27 -21.36 -3.99
C GLY A 88 12.01 -22.09 -3.52
N ASP A 89 11.61 -21.92 -2.26
CA ASP A 89 10.36 -22.46 -1.74
C ASP A 89 9.19 -21.59 -2.19
N ILE A 90 8.06 -22.21 -2.54
CA ILE A 90 6.85 -21.47 -2.91
C ILE A 90 6.16 -21.00 -1.62
N VAL A 91 6.21 -19.70 -1.36
CA VAL A 91 5.54 -19.06 -0.23
C VAL A 91 4.05 -18.87 -0.53
N TYR A 92 3.75 -18.28 -1.68
CA TYR A 92 2.38 -18.03 -2.12
C TYR A 92 2.11 -18.59 -3.52
N ARG A 93 0.90 -19.11 -3.70
CA ARG A 93 0.37 -19.51 -4.99
C ARG A 93 -1.07 -19.00 -5.13
N ILE A 94 -1.20 -17.86 -5.76
CA ILE A 94 -2.47 -17.16 -5.91
C ILE A 94 -3.06 -17.53 -7.26
N ALA A 95 -4.16 -18.27 -7.24
CA ALA A 95 -4.88 -18.65 -8.45
C ALA A 95 -5.72 -17.46 -8.91
N GLU A 96 -5.45 -17.00 -10.13
CA GLU A 96 -6.10 -15.81 -10.69
C GLU A 96 -6.88 -16.20 -11.94
N PRO A 97 -8.00 -15.51 -12.24
CA PRO A 97 -8.89 -15.89 -13.32
C PRO A 97 -8.26 -15.65 -14.69
N SER A 98 -7.22 -14.82 -14.76
CA SER A 98 -6.59 -14.37 -15.97
C SER A 98 -5.07 -14.36 -15.85
N SER A 99 -4.42 -14.25 -17.00
CA SER A 99 -2.97 -14.26 -17.12
C SER A 99 -2.39 -12.92 -16.71
N ALA A 100 -1.39 -12.96 -15.84
CA ALA A 100 -0.57 -11.81 -15.54
C ALA A 100 0.08 -11.27 -16.83
N VAL A 101 0.10 -9.95 -16.96
CA VAL A 101 0.71 -9.18 -18.04
C VAL A 101 1.98 -8.50 -17.56
N THR A 102 1.92 -7.91 -16.36
CA THR A 102 3.00 -7.16 -15.71
C THR A 102 2.77 -7.19 -14.20
N CYS A 103 3.84 -7.11 -13.43
CA CYS A 103 3.81 -7.01 -11.97
C CYS A 103 4.90 -6.09 -11.47
N ASP A 104 4.74 -5.60 -10.25
CA ASP A 104 5.72 -4.77 -9.55
C ASP A 104 5.68 -5.06 -8.04
N VAL A 105 6.76 -4.72 -7.32
CA VAL A 105 6.95 -4.99 -5.89
C VAL A 105 7.60 -3.78 -5.22
N ALA A 106 7.05 -3.35 -4.09
CA ALA A 106 7.62 -2.28 -3.26
C ALA A 106 6.96 -2.24 -1.88
N ASP A 107 7.66 -1.69 -0.89
CA ASP A 107 7.13 -1.34 0.44
C ASP A 107 6.16 -0.15 0.30
N VAL A 108 4.86 -0.42 0.15
CA VAL A 108 3.83 0.59 -0.10
C VAL A 108 3.52 1.38 1.17
N ASP A 109 3.67 0.77 2.34
CA ASP A 109 3.18 1.32 3.60
C ASP A 109 4.19 1.46 4.73
N GLY A 110 5.45 1.16 4.46
CA GLY A 110 6.54 1.37 5.40
C GLY A 110 6.58 0.39 6.55
N ASP A 111 5.95 -0.77 6.44
CA ASP A 111 6.05 -1.85 7.42
C ASP A 111 7.29 -2.75 7.20
N LEU A 112 8.05 -2.48 6.12
CA LEU A 112 9.23 -3.19 5.62
C LEU A 112 8.96 -4.55 4.96
N ALA A 113 7.70 -4.98 4.88
CA ALA A 113 7.26 -6.10 4.08
C ALA A 113 6.75 -5.55 2.75
N GLU A 114 7.37 -5.96 1.64
CA GLU A 114 7.01 -5.37 0.36
C GLU A 114 5.68 -5.93 -0.16
N GLU A 115 4.74 -5.04 -0.50
CA GLU A 115 3.56 -5.40 -1.27
C GLU A 115 3.91 -5.71 -2.72
N PHE A 116 3.02 -6.44 -3.38
CA PHE A 116 3.14 -6.70 -4.80
C PHE A 116 1.84 -6.46 -5.53
N VAL A 117 1.95 -6.00 -6.76
CA VAL A 117 0.82 -5.68 -7.64
C VAL A 117 0.97 -6.41 -8.96
N ALA A 118 -0.15 -6.83 -9.55
CA ALA A 118 -0.16 -7.42 -10.87
C ALA A 118 -1.36 -6.94 -11.68
N ALA A 119 -1.12 -6.74 -12.98
CA ALA A 119 -2.15 -6.48 -13.96
C ALA A 119 -2.39 -7.72 -14.81
N PHE A 120 -3.66 -7.93 -15.18
CA PHE A 120 -4.11 -9.14 -15.85
C PHE A 120 -4.69 -8.88 -17.24
N ARG A 121 -4.80 -9.93 -18.04
CA ARG A 121 -5.34 -9.86 -19.40
C ARG A 121 -6.83 -9.53 -19.49
N ASP A 122 -7.58 -9.64 -18.40
CA ASP A 122 -8.97 -9.21 -18.31
C ASP A 122 -9.10 -7.73 -17.95
N SER A 123 -7.97 -7.01 -17.83
CA SER A 123 -7.89 -5.59 -17.45
C SER A 123 -8.14 -5.33 -15.97
N SER A 124 -8.12 -6.36 -15.13
CA SER A 124 -8.06 -6.18 -13.69
C SER A 124 -6.63 -5.89 -13.21
N VAL A 125 -6.52 -5.11 -12.15
CA VAL A 125 -5.29 -4.91 -11.37
C VAL A 125 -5.61 -5.25 -9.92
N THR A 126 -4.72 -6.03 -9.30
CA THR A 126 -4.85 -6.42 -7.90
C THR A 126 -3.54 -6.10 -7.18
N LEU A 127 -3.67 -5.51 -5.99
CA LEU A 127 -2.58 -5.26 -5.05
C LEU A 127 -2.75 -6.21 -3.86
N TRP A 128 -1.68 -6.87 -3.46
CA TRP A 128 -1.66 -7.75 -2.29
C TRP A 128 -0.64 -7.25 -1.28
N ASN A 129 -1.01 -7.38 -0.02
CA ASN A 129 -0.08 -7.58 1.08
C ASN A 129 -0.07 -9.10 1.35
N ASP A 130 1.04 -9.60 1.85
CA ASP A 130 1.37 -10.99 2.13
C ASP A 130 0.21 -11.99 2.38
N ASP A 131 -0.79 -11.63 3.18
CA ASP A 131 -1.91 -12.45 3.63
C ASP A 131 -3.28 -11.91 3.21
N MET A 132 -3.32 -10.77 2.50
CA MET A 132 -4.54 -10.04 2.19
C MET A 132 -4.51 -9.38 0.81
N THR A 133 -5.61 -9.53 0.07
CA THR A 133 -5.85 -8.67 -1.09
C THR A 133 -6.22 -7.27 -0.59
N LEU A 134 -5.40 -6.26 -0.90
CA LEU A 134 -5.67 -4.88 -0.53
C LEU A 134 -6.80 -4.30 -1.39
N PHE A 135 -6.73 -4.49 -2.71
CA PHE A 135 -7.85 -4.21 -3.61
C PHE A 135 -7.74 -4.98 -4.93
N THR A 136 -8.87 -5.12 -5.62
CA THR A 136 -8.94 -5.47 -7.04
C THR A 136 -9.78 -4.41 -7.76
N ARG A 137 -9.30 -3.91 -8.90
CA ARG A 137 -10.00 -2.90 -9.71
C ARG A 137 -9.97 -3.25 -11.19
N ASP A 138 -11.12 -3.12 -11.84
CA ASP A 138 -11.25 -3.29 -13.29
C ASP A 138 -11.03 -1.97 -14.04
N PHE A 139 -10.39 -2.08 -15.20
CA PHE A 139 -10.12 -0.96 -16.11
C PHE A 139 -10.85 -1.11 -17.45
N SER A 140 -11.09 0.02 -18.10
CA SER A 140 -11.87 0.08 -19.34
C SER A 140 -11.15 -0.49 -20.55
N SER A 141 -9.83 -0.42 -20.54
CA SER A 141 -8.95 -0.85 -21.62
C SER A 141 -7.88 -1.77 -21.07
N ALA A 142 -7.26 -2.55 -21.96
CA ALA A 142 -6.27 -3.54 -21.57
C ALA A 142 -5.08 -2.86 -20.87
N VAL A 143 -4.81 -3.24 -19.63
CA VAL A 143 -3.67 -2.73 -18.87
C VAL A 143 -2.37 -3.21 -19.50
N SER A 144 -1.44 -2.28 -19.72
CA SER A 144 -0.12 -2.56 -20.29
C SER A 144 1.00 -2.43 -19.26
N VAL A 145 0.82 -1.60 -18.22
CA VAL A 145 1.83 -1.33 -17.20
C VAL A 145 1.13 -1.18 -15.84
N VAL A 146 1.76 -1.71 -14.79
CA VAL A 146 1.46 -1.38 -13.40
C VAL A 146 2.77 -1.08 -12.67
N ARG A 147 2.79 -0.05 -11.83
CA ARG A 147 3.95 0.37 -11.03
C ARG A 147 3.56 0.84 -9.64
N LEU A 148 4.42 0.59 -8.66
CA LEU A 148 4.33 1.11 -7.30
C LEU A 148 5.33 2.25 -7.15
N GLU A 149 4.82 3.48 -7.10
CA GLU A 149 5.66 4.68 -7.17
C GLU A 149 5.13 5.74 -6.23
N ASN A 150 6.03 6.50 -5.61
CA ASN A 150 5.63 7.66 -4.83
C ASN A 150 5.17 8.76 -5.79
N MET A 151 3.88 9.05 -5.85
CA MET A 151 3.28 10.07 -6.74
C MET A 151 2.77 11.30 -5.98
N THR A 152 2.74 11.25 -4.65
CA THR A 152 2.21 12.29 -3.75
C THR A 152 3.27 12.98 -2.89
N ASP A 153 4.54 12.61 -3.06
CA ASP A 153 5.68 12.98 -2.20
C ASP A 153 5.42 12.69 -0.72
N ASP A 154 4.55 11.72 -0.44
CA ASP A 154 4.29 11.20 0.89
C ASP A 154 4.91 9.80 1.06
N PRO A 155 5.06 9.30 2.29
CA PRO A 155 5.71 8.02 2.52
C PRO A 155 4.94 6.76 2.07
N GLU A 156 3.67 6.86 1.68
CA GLU A 156 2.89 5.74 1.14
C GLU A 156 2.97 5.75 -0.39
N LEU A 157 3.19 4.61 -1.02
CA LEU A 157 3.29 4.53 -2.48
C LEU A 157 1.92 4.47 -3.16
N GLU A 158 1.84 5.03 -4.37
CA GLU A 158 0.68 4.95 -5.23
C GLU A 158 0.81 3.85 -6.28
N VAL A 159 -0.34 3.32 -6.73
CA VAL A 159 -0.40 2.40 -7.86
C VAL A 159 -0.62 3.19 -9.14
N VAL A 160 0.36 3.16 -10.04
CA VAL A 160 0.27 3.77 -11.37
C VAL A 160 -0.09 2.70 -12.39
N VAL A 161 -1.24 2.86 -13.03
CA VAL A 161 -1.75 1.94 -14.06
C VAL A 161 -1.78 2.65 -15.41
N ILE A 162 -1.15 2.06 -16.43
CA ILE A 162 -1.18 2.57 -17.81
C ILE A 162 -1.94 1.59 -18.70
N GLU A 163 -3.09 2.05 -19.20
CA GLU A 163 -3.93 1.33 -20.15
C GLU A 163 -3.40 1.46 -21.58
N ARG A 164 -3.73 0.49 -22.44
CA ARG A 164 -3.26 0.44 -23.84
C ARG A 164 -3.73 1.62 -24.68
N ASP A 165 -4.83 2.27 -24.32
CA ASP A 165 -5.34 3.43 -25.02
C ASP A 165 -4.64 4.75 -24.63
N GLY A 166 -3.71 4.70 -23.67
CA GLY A 166 -2.99 5.87 -23.19
C GLY A 166 -3.59 6.50 -21.93
N THR A 167 -4.65 5.93 -21.37
CA THR A 167 -5.17 6.35 -20.06
C THR A 167 -4.21 5.92 -18.97
N VAL A 168 -3.80 6.87 -18.12
CA VAL A 168 -2.99 6.63 -16.93
C VAL A 168 -3.85 6.94 -15.72
N SER A 169 -3.98 5.96 -14.83
CA SER A 169 -4.69 6.11 -13.56
C SER A 169 -3.69 6.01 -12.41
N ILE A 170 -3.70 7.00 -11.53
CA ILE A 170 -2.95 6.99 -10.27
C ILE A 170 -3.95 6.66 -9.17
N LEU A 171 -3.72 5.55 -8.49
CA LEU A 171 -4.55 5.08 -7.38
C LEU A 171 -3.77 5.16 -6.06
N SER A 172 -4.50 5.32 -4.98
CA SER A 172 -3.93 5.12 -3.64
C SER A 172 -3.69 3.64 -3.34
N ALA A 173 -2.98 3.32 -2.25
CA ALA A 173 -2.77 1.94 -1.80
C ALA A 173 -4.08 1.19 -1.49
N ALA A 174 -5.15 1.93 -1.17
CA ALA A 174 -6.50 1.40 -0.97
C ALA A 174 -7.31 1.21 -2.28
N GLY A 175 -6.72 1.51 -3.45
CA GLY A 175 -7.36 1.33 -4.75
C GLY A 175 -8.28 2.49 -5.19
N TYR A 176 -8.28 3.61 -4.47
CA TYR A 176 -9.07 4.79 -4.83
C TYR A 176 -8.40 5.62 -5.91
N LEU A 177 -9.16 6.05 -6.91
CA LEU A 177 -8.67 6.91 -7.99
C LEU A 177 -8.33 8.31 -7.48
N LEU A 178 -7.06 8.68 -7.60
CA LEU A 178 -6.54 10.01 -7.23
C LEU A 178 -6.47 10.94 -8.44
N LYS A 179 -6.03 10.43 -9.59
CA LYS A 179 -5.91 11.21 -10.83
C LYS A 179 -6.00 10.32 -12.06
N ARG A 180 -6.59 10.88 -13.12
CA ARG A 180 -6.55 10.33 -14.47
C ARG A 180 -5.83 11.30 -15.40
N ILE A 181 -4.93 10.77 -16.22
CA ILE A 181 -4.18 11.49 -17.25
C ILE A 181 -4.42 10.76 -18.57
N ASP A 182 -4.62 11.49 -19.66
CA ASP A 182 -4.79 10.91 -21.00
C ASP A 182 -3.60 11.34 -21.87
N LEU A 183 -2.81 10.37 -22.32
CA LEU A 183 -1.64 10.59 -23.17
C LEU A 183 -2.02 10.73 -24.65
N HIS A 184 -3.27 10.46 -25.01
CA HIS A 184 -3.78 10.48 -26.39
C HIS A 184 -2.95 9.62 -27.35
N ALA A 185 -2.38 8.50 -26.86
CA ALA A 185 -1.48 7.63 -27.59
C ALA A 185 -1.64 6.15 -27.21
N GLU A 186 -1.54 5.23 -28.18
CA GLU A 186 -1.48 3.78 -27.88
C GLU A 186 -0.21 3.50 -27.05
N VAL A 187 -0.34 2.83 -25.91
CA VAL A 187 0.78 2.40 -25.08
C VAL A 187 0.91 0.88 -25.15
N ARG A 188 2.12 0.39 -25.47
CA ARG A 188 2.45 -1.04 -25.47
C ARG A 188 3.36 -1.43 -24.33
N VAL A 189 4.29 -0.54 -24.01
CA VAL A 189 5.20 -0.63 -22.88
C VAL A 189 5.32 0.75 -22.28
N GLY A 190 5.63 0.81 -20.99
CA GLY A 190 5.91 2.08 -20.34
C GLY A 190 6.43 1.87 -18.93
N THR A 191 6.92 2.95 -18.34
CA THR A 191 7.38 2.99 -16.95
C THR A 191 7.28 4.43 -16.44
N VAL A 192 7.34 4.58 -15.13
CA VAL A 192 7.43 5.88 -14.46
C VAL A 192 8.91 6.24 -14.34
N LEU A 193 9.24 7.50 -14.60
CA LEU A 193 10.57 8.04 -14.34
C LEU A 193 10.49 8.91 -13.10
N ASP A 194 10.76 8.32 -11.94
CA ASP A 194 10.86 9.05 -10.67
C ASP A 194 12.22 9.75 -10.56
N LEU A 195 12.28 11.03 -10.94
CA LEU A 195 13.42 11.90 -10.66
C LEU A 195 13.11 12.74 -9.42
N VAL A 196 14.16 13.19 -8.71
CA VAL A 196 14.01 13.92 -7.43
C VAL A 196 13.08 15.13 -7.50
N ASP A 197 13.15 15.90 -8.59
CA ASP A 197 12.36 17.12 -8.76
C ASP A 197 11.20 16.95 -9.76
N GLU A 198 11.12 15.81 -10.45
CA GLU A 198 10.23 15.64 -11.59
C GLU A 198 9.80 14.18 -11.74
N LYS A 199 8.50 13.96 -11.90
CA LYS A 199 7.95 12.66 -12.29
C LYS A 199 7.53 12.75 -13.75
N LEU A 200 7.98 11.80 -14.55
CA LEU A 200 7.64 11.69 -15.97
C LEU A 200 7.14 10.30 -16.28
N LEU A 201 6.51 10.13 -17.43
CA LEU A 201 6.13 8.83 -17.97
C LEU A 201 6.95 8.57 -19.23
N ALA A 202 7.55 7.39 -19.34
CA ALA A 202 8.14 6.92 -20.59
C ALA A 202 7.23 5.86 -21.19
N THR A 203 6.78 6.05 -22.43
CA THR A 203 5.93 5.08 -23.13
C THR A 203 6.43 4.74 -24.52
N GLY A 204 6.20 3.51 -24.93
CA GLY A 204 6.55 2.97 -26.23
C GLY A 204 5.35 2.32 -26.90
N ASP A 205 5.24 2.51 -28.22
CA ASP A 205 4.18 1.94 -29.05
C ASP A 205 4.75 0.94 -30.07
N LYS A 206 4.14 0.83 -31.26
CA LYS A 206 4.66 -0.04 -32.34
C LYS A 206 5.78 0.60 -33.16
N SER A 207 6.06 1.89 -32.95
CA SER A 207 7.13 2.65 -33.60
C SER A 207 8.47 2.48 -32.88
N SER A 208 9.56 2.96 -33.49
CA SER A 208 10.89 3.02 -32.89
C SER A 208 11.11 4.28 -32.05
N ILE A 209 10.03 4.96 -31.65
CA ILE A 209 10.11 6.20 -30.88
C ILE A 209 9.60 5.92 -29.47
N LEU A 210 10.42 6.22 -28.48
CA LEU A 210 9.99 6.28 -27.09
C LEU A 210 9.55 7.72 -26.78
N LYS A 211 8.35 7.87 -26.22
CA LYS A 211 7.75 9.17 -25.87
C LYS A 211 7.85 9.39 -24.37
N ILE A 212 8.26 10.59 -23.99
CA ILE A 212 8.38 11.03 -22.60
C ILE A 212 7.33 12.11 -22.36
N TRP A 213 6.52 11.93 -21.33
CA TRP A 213 5.38 12.76 -20.99
C TRP A 213 5.53 13.35 -19.60
N ASP A 214 4.98 14.54 -19.39
CA ASP A 214 4.80 15.07 -18.04
C ASP A 214 3.55 14.48 -17.37
N MET A 215 3.37 14.79 -16.09
CA MET A 215 2.19 14.36 -15.33
C MET A 215 0.91 15.12 -15.69
N SER A 216 0.97 16.09 -16.62
CA SER A 216 -0.20 16.77 -17.19
C SER A 216 -0.75 16.03 -18.41
N GLY A 217 0.03 15.10 -18.98
CA GLY A 217 -0.27 14.39 -20.22
C GLY A 217 0.36 15.03 -21.46
N ASP A 218 1.21 16.04 -21.29
CA ASP A 218 1.86 16.73 -22.39
C ASP A 218 3.16 16.01 -22.80
N LEU A 219 3.39 15.87 -24.11
CA LEU A 219 4.60 15.28 -24.66
C LEU A 219 5.80 16.22 -24.45
N VAL A 220 6.78 15.78 -23.66
CA VAL A 220 8.00 16.54 -23.31
C VAL A 220 9.13 16.22 -24.28
N LYS A 221 9.33 14.95 -24.63
CA LYS A 221 10.48 14.51 -25.42
C LYS A 221 10.21 13.23 -26.20
N GLU A 222 10.85 13.11 -27.36
CA GLU A 222 10.93 11.87 -28.13
C GLU A 222 12.38 11.35 -28.15
N ILE A 223 12.54 10.03 -28.06
CA ILE A 223 13.84 9.35 -28.08
C ILE A 223 13.81 8.28 -29.17
N ASP A 224 14.70 8.40 -30.15
CA ASP A 224 14.88 7.42 -31.21
C ASP A 224 15.58 6.15 -30.69
N LEU A 225 14.83 5.05 -30.67
CA LEU A 225 15.34 3.71 -30.43
C LEU A 225 15.86 3.10 -31.74
N SER A 226 16.68 2.06 -31.62
CA SER A 226 17.11 1.29 -32.79
C SER A 226 15.95 0.58 -33.50
N GLU A 227 14.92 0.20 -32.75
CA GLU A 227 13.75 -0.55 -33.20
C GLU A 227 12.59 -0.35 -32.23
N ARG A 228 11.41 -0.89 -32.57
CA ARG A 228 10.26 -0.80 -31.66
C ARG A 228 10.53 -1.46 -30.30
N PRO A 229 10.11 -0.82 -29.19
CA PRO A 229 10.33 -1.35 -27.85
C PRO A 229 9.41 -2.53 -27.56
N PHE A 230 9.85 -3.42 -26.68
CA PHE A 230 9.15 -4.65 -26.31
C PHE A 230 9.05 -4.85 -24.80
N ALA A 231 10.03 -4.36 -24.04
CA ALA A 231 9.97 -4.19 -22.60
C ALA A 231 10.76 -2.92 -22.21
N ILE A 232 10.38 -2.30 -21.11
CA ILE A 232 11.04 -1.12 -20.55
C ILE A 232 10.91 -1.18 -19.05
N ASP A 233 11.97 -0.78 -18.35
CA ASP A 233 11.89 -0.51 -16.94
C ASP A 233 12.90 0.58 -16.54
N ALA A 234 12.64 1.24 -15.43
CA ALA A 234 13.42 2.33 -14.90
C ALA A 234 13.48 2.26 -13.37
N ASP A 235 14.63 2.61 -12.83
CA ASP A 235 14.80 2.76 -11.39
C ASP A 235 15.87 3.83 -11.08
N ARG A 236 15.68 4.52 -9.95
CA ARG A 236 16.53 5.62 -9.49
C ARG A 236 17.52 5.14 -8.46
N HIS A 237 18.75 5.66 -8.56
CA HIS A 237 19.75 5.38 -7.54
C HIS A 237 19.44 6.11 -6.22
N PRO A 238 19.37 5.42 -5.06
CA PRO A 238 18.89 5.99 -3.78
C PRO A 238 19.62 7.24 -3.27
N ARG A 239 20.83 7.52 -3.75
CA ARG A 239 21.68 8.65 -3.33
C ARG A 239 22.05 9.61 -4.46
N SER A 240 21.39 9.56 -5.61
CA SER A 240 21.67 10.49 -6.71
C SER A 240 20.46 10.78 -7.56
N ASP A 241 20.45 11.95 -8.21
CA ASP A 241 19.40 12.36 -9.15
C ASP A 241 19.50 11.68 -10.52
N VAL A 242 20.13 10.49 -10.52
CA VAL A 242 20.42 9.70 -11.71
C VAL A 242 19.50 8.50 -11.69
N LEU A 243 18.69 8.41 -12.73
CA LEU A 243 17.83 7.29 -13.03
C LEU A 243 18.43 6.49 -14.18
N TYR A 244 18.31 5.17 -14.09
CA TYR A 244 18.67 4.27 -15.18
C TYR A 244 17.40 3.68 -15.77
N MET A 245 17.25 3.81 -17.08
CA MET A 245 16.15 3.23 -17.83
C MET A 245 16.73 2.24 -18.83
N ALA A 246 16.18 1.03 -18.89
CA ALA A 246 16.58 0.01 -19.84
C ALA A 246 15.41 -0.33 -20.77
N VAL A 247 15.68 -0.41 -22.06
CA VAL A 247 14.68 -0.68 -23.10
C VAL A 247 15.15 -1.87 -23.94
N ALA A 248 14.32 -2.90 -24.01
CA ALA A 248 14.49 -4.02 -24.95
C ALA A 248 13.74 -3.74 -26.24
N THR A 249 14.38 -3.99 -27.37
CA THR A 249 13.78 -3.78 -28.70
C THR A 249 13.52 -5.08 -29.44
N ARG A 250 12.66 -5.03 -30.47
CA ARG A 250 12.26 -6.21 -31.27
C ARG A 250 13.42 -6.92 -31.98
N HIS A 251 14.41 -6.18 -32.47
CA HIS A 251 15.70 -6.79 -32.77
C HIS A 251 16.48 -6.84 -31.47
N PRO A 252 16.98 -8.02 -31.06
CA PRO A 252 17.41 -8.25 -29.70
C PRO A 252 18.60 -7.32 -29.39
N SER A 253 18.27 -6.23 -28.73
CA SER A 253 19.15 -5.17 -28.33
C SER A 253 18.61 -4.62 -27.03
N LEU A 254 19.54 -4.40 -26.09
CA LEU A 254 19.24 -3.77 -24.82
C LEU A 254 19.88 -2.39 -24.86
N GLU A 255 19.04 -1.37 -24.80
CA GLU A 255 19.45 0.03 -24.78
C GLU A 255 19.28 0.59 -23.38
N ILE A 256 20.37 1.07 -22.80
CA ILE A 256 20.42 1.58 -21.43
C ILE A 256 20.63 3.08 -21.50
N PHE A 257 19.77 3.81 -20.82
CA PHE A 257 19.75 5.25 -20.72
C PHE A 257 20.08 5.65 -19.29
N ARG A 258 21.10 6.48 -19.14
CA ARG A 258 21.36 7.20 -17.89
C ARG A 258 20.72 8.57 -18.01
N ILE A 259 19.76 8.85 -17.16
CA ILE A 259 18.95 10.06 -17.15
C ILE A 259 19.31 10.88 -15.91
N ALA A 260 19.62 12.16 -16.08
CA ALA A 260 19.80 13.09 -14.98
C ALA A 260 18.76 14.22 -15.08
N GLY A 261 18.12 14.52 -13.95
CA GLY A 261 17.18 15.63 -13.81
C GLY A 261 17.81 17.00 -14.04
N GLU A 262 17.01 17.99 -14.43
CA GLU A 262 17.40 19.41 -14.41
C GLU A 262 16.64 20.12 -13.27
N GLU A 263 17.24 21.15 -12.65
CA GLU A 263 16.69 21.92 -11.51
C GLU A 263 15.44 22.78 -11.83
N LYS A 264 14.61 22.44 -12.83
CA LYS A 264 13.44 23.26 -13.20
C LYS A 264 12.09 22.56 -12.95
N PRO A 265 11.65 22.43 -11.69
CA PRO A 265 10.33 21.95 -11.37
C PRO A 265 9.34 23.11 -11.20
N SER A 266 8.33 23.25 -12.08
CA SER A 266 7.22 24.17 -11.81
C SER A 266 5.81 23.66 -12.16
N VAL A 267 5.68 22.78 -13.15
CA VAL A 267 4.38 22.22 -13.55
C VAL A 267 4.08 20.93 -12.78
N THR A 268 5.01 19.98 -12.76
CA THR A 268 4.89 18.70 -12.05
C THR A 268 4.50 18.87 -10.58
N ARG A 269 5.09 19.83 -9.89
CA ARG A 269 4.80 20.12 -8.48
C ARG A 269 3.34 20.47 -8.22
N LYS A 270 2.68 21.16 -9.15
CA LYS A 270 1.25 21.50 -9.02
C LYS A 270 0.38 20.27 -9.18
N VAL A 271 0.72 19.41 -10.13
CA VAL A 271 -0.02 18.16 -10.36
C VAL A 271 0.14 17.24 -9.15
N ILE A 272 1.35 17.07 -8.65
CA ILE A 272 1.62 16.29 -7.43
C ILE A 272 0.79 16.83 -6.25
N GLN A 273 0.80 18.16 -6.02
CA GLN A 273 -0.01 18.79 -4.97
C GLN A 273 -1.52 18.52 -5.12
N GLU A 274 -2.04 18.48 -6.35
CA GLU A 274 -3.43 18.13 -6.64
C GLU A 274 -3.73 16.68 -6.29
N ILE A 275 -2.83 15.75 -6.65
CA ILE A 275 -2.94 14.32 -6.31
C ILE A 275 -2.92 14.14 -4.79
N THR A 276 -1.95 14.77 -4.10
CA THR A 276 -1.84 14.72 -2.63
C THR A 276 -3.09 15.27 -1.95
N SER A 277 -3.62 16.41 -2.41
CA SER A 277 -4.86 16.97 -1.87
C SER A 277 -6.05 16.03 -2.09
N THR A 278 -6.13 15.39 -3.26
CA THR A 278 -7.20 14.44 -3.56
C THR A 278 -7.12 13.23 -2.64
N LYS A 279 -5.92 12.68 -2.44
CA LYS A 279 -5.66 11.57 -1.51
C LYS A 279 -6.13 11.88 -0.09
N GLN A 280 -5.74 13.04 0.44
CA GLN A 280 -6.17 13.49 1.76
C GLN A 280 -7.70 13.61 1.88
N THR A 281 -8.36 14.15 0.86
CA THR A 281 -9.83 14.25 0.85
C THR A 281 -10.50 12.89 0.78
N VAL A 282 -10.03 12.00 -0.10
CA VAL A 282 -10.58 10.64 -0.27
C VAL A 282 -10.46 9.86 1.04
N TYR A 283 -9.31 9.94 1.72
CA TYR A 283 -9.10 9.21 2.97
C TYR A 283 -9.91 9.82 4.13
N ARG A 284 -10.27 11.11 4.03
CA ARG A 284 -11.11 11.78 5.03
C ARG A 284 -12.60 11.50 4.87
N ARG A 285 -13.07 11.00 3.73
CA ARG A 285 -14.50 10.74 3.50
C ARG A 285 -14.95 9.42 4.13
N ALA A 286 -16.19 9.41 4.60
CA ALA A 286 -16.81 8.20 5.13
C ALA A 286 -16.99 7.12 4.04
N ILE A 287 -16.81 5.85 4.43
CA ILE A 287 -17.05 4.66 3.59
C ILE A 287 -18.47 4.12 3.72
N LYS A 288 -19.25 4.62 4.69
CA LYS A 288 -20.69 4.39 4.85
C LYS A 288 -21.41 5.73 4.91
N CYS A 289 -22.58 5.82 4.28
CA CYS A 289 -23.38 7.03 4.30
C CYS A 289 -24.04 7.22 5.66
N GLY A 290 -23.75 8.32 6.37
CA GLY A 290 -24.39 8.63 7.66
C GLY A 290 -25.92 8.76 7.60
N ASN A 291 -26.49 9.11 6.45
CA ASN A 291 -27.94 9.25 6.27
C ASN A 291 -28.68 7.93 6.02
N CYS A 292 -28.10 7.00 5.25
CA CYS A 292 -28.80 5.77 4.83
C CYS A 292 -28.09 4.46 5.17
N GLY A 293 -26.88 4.51 5.72
CA GLY A 293 -26.05 3.36 6.07
C GLY A 293 -25.46 2.59 4.89
N ALA A 294 -25.76 2.98 3.65
CA ALA A 294 -25.24 2.31 2.47
C ALA A 294 -23.71 2.45 2.37
N PRO A 295 -22.98 1.42 1.89
CA PRO A 295 -21.58 1.57 1.55
C PRO A 295 -21.43 2.59 0.41
N VAL A 296 -20.39 3.41 0.48
CA VAL A 296 -20.14 4.49 -0.46
C VAL A 296 -18.67 4.52 -0.87
N SER A 297 -18.40 4.95 -2.10
CA SER A 297 -17.04 5.19 -2.57
C SER A 297 -16.56 6.57 -2.14
N PRO A 298 -15.42 6.67 -1.41
CA PRO A 298 -14.82 7.95 -1.04
C PRO A 298 -14.35 8.79 -2.24
N GLU A 299 -14.26 8.21 -3.45
CA GLU A 299 -13.96 8.94 -4.68
C GLU A 299 -15.02 10.00 -5.01
N THR A 300 -16.26 9.75 -4.60
CA THR A 300 -17.40 10.64 -4.87
C THR A 300 -17.76 11.45 -3.62
N PRO A 301 -18.15 12.73 -3.75
CA PRO A 301 -18.57 13.54 -2.60
C PRO A 301 -20.01 13.27 -2.16
N VAL A 302 -20.74 12.36 -2.82
CA VAL A 302 -22.16 12.12 -2.60
C VAL A 302 -22.45 10.62 -2.57
N CYS A 303 -23.38 10.22 -1.71
CA CYS A 303 -23.87 8.84 -1.65
C CYS A 303 -24.69 8.53 -2.90
N GLU A 304 -24.29 7.51 -3.67
CA GLU A 304 -25.03 7.06 -4.86
C GLU A 304 -26.44 6.55 -4.55
N SER A 305 -26.67 6.03 -3.34
CA SER A 305 -27.95 5.45 -2.94
C SER A 305 -29.01 6.48 -2.55
N CYS A 306 -28.63 7.56 -1.86
CA CYS A 306 -29.59 8.55 -1.33
C CYS A 306 -29.30 10.00 -1.73
N GLY A 307 -28.18 10.28 -2.40
CA GLY A 307 -27.77 11.62 -2.82
C GLY A 307 -27.26 12.53 -1.69
N ALA A 308 -27.14 12.02 -0.46
CA ALA A 308 -26.58 12.80 0.64
C ALA A 308 -25.10 13.12 0.40
N GLN A 309 -24.68 14.32 0.78
CA GLN A 309 -23.26 14.68 0.76
C GLN A 309 -22.51 13.85 1.79
N LEU A 310 -21.36 13.29 1.40
CA LEU A 310 -20.51 12.54 2.31
C LEU A 310 -19.76 13.52 3.21
N GLU A 311 -19.80 13.24 4.51
CA GLU A 311 -19.09 14.01 5.51
C GLU A 311 -17.59 13.68 5.45
N GLU A 312 -16.77 14.71 5.65
CA GLU A 312 -15.34 14.55 5.92
C GLU A 312 -15.16 14.41 7.42
N LEU A 313 -14.53 13.32 7.84
CA LEU A 313 -14.30 13.01 9.24
C LEU A 313 -12.95 13.58 9.66
N GLU A 314 -12.97 14.59 10.53
CA GLU A 314 -11.81 15.05 11.30
C GLU A 314 -11.59 14.10 12.49
N GLU A 315 -11.10 12.90 12.23
CA GLU A 315 -10.72 11.97 13.31
C GLU A 315 -9.22 12.13 13.60
N ASP A 316 -8.87 12.06 14.89
CA ASP A 316 -7.49 12.01 15.34
C ASP A 316 -6.96 10.58 15.14
N LEU A 317 -6.65 10.25 13.89
CA LEU A 317 -6.10 8.95 13.50
C LEU A 317 -4.86 8.58 14.34
N ASP A 318 -4.05 9.57 14.72
CA ASP A 318 -2.90 9.42 15.60
C ASP A 318 -3.33 8.81 16.96
N GLU A 319 -4.44 9.26 17.54
CA GLU A 319 -4.99 8.72 18.80
C GLU A 319 -5.43 7.26 18.60
N PHE A 320 -6.16 6.97 17.52
CA PHE A 320 -6.66 5.61 17.24
C PHE A 320 -5.53 4.61 16.97
N ILE A 321 -4.52 5.00 16.18
CA ILE A 321 -3.31 4.20 15.95
C ILE A 321 -2.55 4.01 17.27
N SER A 322 -2.43 5.05 18.10
CA SER A 322 -1.77 4.94 19.42
C SER A 322 -2.46 3.89 20.30
N GLU A 323 -3.80 3.86 20.29
CA GLU A 323 -4.57 2.89 21.05
C GLU A 323 -4.36 1.47 20.56
N ILE A 324 -4.29 1.24 19.24
CA ILE A 324 -3.99 -0.07 18.66
C ILE A 324 -2.59 -0.52 19.08
N ILE A 325 -1.59 0.35 18.98
CA ILE A 325 -0.21 0.02 19.34
C ILE A 325 -0.11 -0.30 20.82
N LEU A 326 -0.70 0.53 21.70
CA LEU A 326 -0.70 0.30 23.15
C LEU A 326 -1.46 -0.97 23.53
N SER A 327 -2.57 -1.25 22.84
CA SER A 327 -3.33 -2.50 22.96
C SER A 327 -2.46 -3.71 22.61
N ALA A 328 -1.78 -3.68 21.46
CA ALA A 328 -0.88 -4.75 21.05
C ALA A 328 0.33 -4.89 22.00
N ALA A 329 0.90 -3.78 22.46
CA ALA A 329 1.99 -3.74 23.42
C ALA A 329 1.65 -4.36 24.79
N SER A 330 0.37 -4.36 25.17
CA SER A 330 -0.09 -5.00 26.42
C SER A 330 0.05 -6.53 26.40
N LEU A 331 0.05 -7.14 25.22
CA LEU A 331 0.22 -8.57 25.03
C LEU A 331 1.70 -8.95 24.84
N ASN A 332 2.41 -8.16 24.02
CA ASN A 332 3.83 -8.32 23.75
C ASN A 332 4.44 -6.94 23.48
N ASN A 333 5.45 -6.55 24.26
CA ASN A 333 6.08 -5.23 24.13
C ASN A 333 6.97 -5.12 22.88
N GLU A 334 7.39 -6.25 22.30
CA GLU A 334 8.12 -6.31 21.03
C GLU A 334 7.16 -6.69 19.89
N MET A 335 7.06 -5.81 18.89
CA MET A 335 6.13 -5.99 17.77
C MET A 335 6.87 -5.82 16.46
N ARG A 336 6.82 -6.85 15.60
CA ARG A 336 7.26 -6.72 14.21
C ARG A 336 6.35 -5.74 13.48
N LEU A 337 6.92 -4.85 12.68
CA LEU A 337 6.20 -3.82 11.95
C LEU A 337 5.14 -4.42 11.04
N ARG A 338 5.49 -5.40 10.21
CA ARG A 338 4.55 -6.19 9.40
C ARG A 338 3.32 -6.69 10.17
N ASP A 339 3.54 -7.31 11.33
CA ASP A 339 2.43 -7.82 12.15
C ASP A 339 1.61 -6.69 12.79
N LEU A 340 2.23 -5.55 13.06
CA LEU A 340 1.56 -4.38 13.61
C LEU A 340 0.74 -3.65 12.55
N ASP A 341 1.27 -3.50 11.33
CA ASP A 341 0.55 -2.91 10.20
C ASP A 341 -0.72 -3.69 9.91
N ARG A 342 -0.59 -5.02 9.78
CA ARG A 342 -1.74 -5.91 9.58
C ARG A 342 -2.84 -5.70 10.63
N LYS A 343 -2.46 -5.53 11.90
CA LYS A 343 -3.43 -5.24 12.98
C LYS A 343 -4.06 -3.87 12.80
N ILE A 344 -3.27 -2.86 12.43
CA ILE A 344 -3.76 -1.50 12.21
C ILE A 344 -4.74 -1.50 11.03
N ARG A 345 -4.37 -2.03 9.87
CA ARG A 345 -5.24 -2.11 8.68
C ARG A 345 -6.55 -2.84 8.92
N ARG A 346 -6.56 -3.90 9.75
CA ARG A 346 -7.79 -4.63 10.11
C ARG A 346 -8.69 -3.89 11.10
N SER A 347 -8.10 -3.05 11.95
CA SER A 347 -8.84 -2.32 12.99
C SER A 347 -9.23 -0.91 12.56
N LEU A 348 -8.57 -0.34 11.56
CA LEU A 348 -8.90 0.99 11.08
C LEU A 348 -10.29 1.02 10.44
N PRO A 349 -11.13 2.03 10.77
CA PRO A 349 -12.45 2.17 10.15
C PRO A 349 -12.36 2.55 8.67
N ARG A 350 -11.19 2.99 8.22
CA ARG A 350 -10.92 3.44 6.85
C ARG A 350 -9.44 3.37 6.53
N PRO A 351 -9.06 3.27 5.25
CA PRO A 351 -7.67 3.40 4.85
C PRO A 351 -7.10 4.73 5.30
N ALA A 352 -5.86 4.70 5.78
CA ALA A 352 -5.17 5.86 6.32
C ALA A 352 -3.84 6.06 5.61
N VAL A 353 -3.47 7.32 5.36
CA VAL A 353 -2.18 7.66 4.77
C VAL A 353 -1.18 7.59 5.90
N TYR A 354 -0.44 6.50 5.96
CA TYR A 354 0.70 6.44 6.85
C TYR A 354 1.77 5.55 6.24
N ASN A 355 3.01 5.92 6.50
CA ASN A 355 4.10 4.96 6.49
C ASN A 355 4.32 4.56 7.94
N LEU A 356 4.10 3.30 8.27
CA LEU A 356 3.95 2.86 9.67
C LEU A 356 5.16 3.26 10.49
N ARG A 357 6.35 3.02 9.96
CA ARG A 357 7.59 3.36 10.61
C ARG A 357 7.73 4.86 10.87
N ASN A 358 7.55 5.70 9.86
CA ASN A 358 7.68 7.16 10.00
C ASN A 358 6.59 7.74 10.92
N HIS A 359 5.39 7.17 10.86
CA HIS A 359 4.26 7.56 11.70
C HIS A 359 4.56 7.25 13.17
N ILE A 360 4.97 6.03 13.49
CA ILE A 360 5.40 5.64 14.85
C ILE A 360 6.57 6.53 15.33
N GLN A 361 7.56 6.80 14.48
CA GLN A 361 8.67 7.71 14.84
C GLN A 361 8.15 9.11 15.21
N THR A 362 7.24 9.66 14.39
CA THR A 362 6.62 10.97 14.64
C THR A 362 5.84 10.97 15.96
N MET A 363 5.10 9.90 16.26
CA MET A 363 4.36 9.76 17.52
C MET A 363 5.29 9.67 18.73
N VAL A 364 6.43 8.99 18.59
CA VAL A 364 7.46 8.94 19.64
C VAL A 364 8.09 10.31 19.86
N GLU A 365 8.43 11.03 18.80
CA GLU A 365 8.97 12.39 18.86
C GLU A 365 7.99 13.39 19.48
N ARG A 366 6.69 13.22 19.21
CA ARG A 366 5.61 14.03 19.79
C ARG A 366 5.17 13.56 21.19
N GLU A 367 5.85 12.59 21.79
CA GLU A 367 5.53 12.02 23.11
C GLU A 367 4.11 11.39 23.21
N HIS A 368 3.48 11.05 22.08
CA HIS A 368 2.19 10.33 22.04
C HIS A 368 2.37 8.83 22.27
N LEU A 369 3.56 8.31 21.97
CA LEU A 369 3.95 6.91 22.14
C LEU A 369 5.36 6.86 22.72
N SER A 370 5.67 5.82 23.49
CA SER A 370 7.01 5.61 24.04
C SER A 370 7.56 4.28 23.58
N GLY A 371 8.70 4.31 22.90
CA GLY A 371 9.36 3.11 22.44
C GLY A 371 10.53 3.43 21.53
N HIS A 372 11.15 2.40 20.99
CA HIS A 372 12.26 2.52 20.06
C HIS A 372 12.26 1.35 19.07
N PHE A 373 12.94 1.54 17.95
CA PHE A 373 13.12 0.51 16.95
C PHE A 373 14.38 -0.32 17.21
N VAL A 374 14.29 -1.63 16.99
CA VAL A 374 15.39 -2.60 16.98
C VAL A 374 15.36 -3.42 15.69
N GLU A 375 16.33 -4.33 15.49
CA GLU A 375 16.45 -5.16 14.26
C GLU A 375 16.41 -4.31 12.97
N ASP A 376 17.29 -3.30 12.87
CA ASP A 376 17.37 -2.36 11.75
C ASP A 376 16.07 -1.59 11.42
N GLY A 377 15.09 -1.61 12.32
CA GLY A 377 13.80 -0.95 12.12
C GLY A 377 12.60 -1.87 12.07
N ARG A 378 12.80 -3.20 12.02
CA ARG A 378 11.73 -4.18 11.82
C ARG A 378 10.88 -4.42 13.05
N VAL A 379 11.42 -4.18 14.23
CA VAL A 379 10.72 -4.42 15.49
C VAL A 379 10.62 -3.12 16.25
N PHE A 380 9.40 -2.76 16.64
CA PHE A 380 9.13 -1.68 17.58
C PHE A 380 9.01 -2.25 19.00
N VAL A 381 9.76 -1.68 19.92
CA VAL A 381 9.76 -2.04 21.35
C VAL A 381 9.13 -0.91 22.15
N ALA A 382 7.93 -1.14 22.69
CA ALA A 382 7.25 -0.17 23.54
C ALA A 382 7.88 -0.14 24.95
N THR A 383 8.22 1.05 25.47
CA THR A 383 9.02 1.21 26.71
C THR A 383 8.27 1.80 27.91
N GLU A 384 7.24 2.62 27.71
CA GLU A 384 6.37 3.11 28.79
C GLU A 384 4.90 2.84 28.50
N LEU A 385 4.32 1.86 29.19
CA LEU A 385 2.92 1.94 29.56
C LEU A 385 2.88 2.89 30.76
N LYS A 386 2.54 4.17 30.56
CA LYS A 386 1.79 4.87 31.60
C LYS A 386 0.33 4.54 31.35
N PRO A 387 -0.22 3.41 31.84
CA PRO A 387 -1.65 3.39 32.01
C PRO A 387 -1.93 4.56 32.96
N LYS A 388 -2.79 5.51 32.56
CA LYS A 388 -3.52 6.25 33.58
C LYS A 388 -4.07 5.16 34.50
N ALA A 389 -3.70 5.22 35.79
CA ALA A 389 -4.12 4.22 36.75
C ALA A 389 -5.63 4.07 36.62
N VAL A 390 -6.09 2.92 36.12
CA VAL A 390 -7.51 2.59 36.11
C VAL A 390 -7.89 2.52 37.57
N ALA A 391 -8.59 3.55 38.05
CA ALA A 391 -9.08 3.59 39.41
C ALA A 391 -9.92 2.32 39.65
N SER A 392 -9.64 1.67 40.76
CA SER A 392 -10.15 0.35 41.09
C SER A 392 -11.56 0.42 41.67
N SER A 393 -12.62 -0.02 40.95
CA SER A 393 -13.77 -0.72 41.59
C SER A 393 -14.76 -1.49 40.69
N LEU A 394 -14.70 -1.50 39.36
CA LEU A 394 -15.76 -2.11 38.52
C LEU A 394 -15.85 -3.64 38.65
N SER A 395 -17.03 -4.15 39.00
CA SER A 395 -17.36 -5.57 38.99
C SER A 395 -17.77 -6.05 37.59
N ARG A 396 -17.73 -7.37 37.35
CA ARG A 396 -18.21 -7.96 36.08
C ARG A 396 -19.67 -7.60 35.76
N THR A 397 -20.47 -7.36 36.79
CA THR A 397 -21.89 -7.01 36.66
C THR A 397 -22.06 -5.60 36.10
N ASP A 398 -21.20 -4.68 36.55
CA ASP A 398 -21.25 -3.29 36.17
C ASP A 398 -20.81 -3.11 34.71
N ILE A 399 -19.74 -3.81 34.30
CA ILE A 399 -19.27 -3.84 32.91
C ILE A 399 -20.36 -4.39 31.98
N ARG A 400 -21.04 -5.48 32.37
CA ARG A 400 -22.15 -6.04 31.57
C ARG A 400 -23.31 -5.06 31.42
N THR A 401 -23.63 -4.33 32.49
CA THR A 401 -24.73 -3.36 32.49
C THR A 401 -24.41 -2.18 31.59
N ALA A 402 -23.19 -1.65 31.66
CA ALA A 402 -22.71 -0.62 30.76
C ALA A 402 -22.77 -1.10 29.29
N LEU A 403 -22.25 -2.30 29.02
CA LEU A 403 -22.28 -2.89 27.67
C LEU A 403 -23.71 -3.06 27.13
N SER A 404 -24.66 -3.53 27.94
CA SER A 404 -26.04 -3.68 27.48
C SER A 404 -26.72 -2.35 27.10
N ASN A 405 -26.24 -1.24 27.65
CA ASN A 405 -26.80 0.09 27.38
C ASN A 405 -26.24 0.71 26.10
N VAL A 406 -24.99 0.41 25.75
CA VAL A 406 -24.34 0.87 24.51
C VAL A 406 -24.60 -0.06 23.32
N THR A 407 -25.18 -1.23 23.55
CA THR A 407 -25.50 -2.19 22.48
C THR A 407 -26.88 -1.94 21.92
N SER A 408 -26.99 -1.70 20.62
CA SER A 408 -28.25 -1.59 19.88
C SER A 408 -28.21 -2.45 18.62
N GLY A 409 -28.98 -3.54 18.62
CA GLY A 409 -28.97 -4.51 17.53
C GLY A 409 -27.58 -5.14 17.36
N LYS A 410 -26.92 -4.86 16.23
CA LYS A 410 -25.55 -5.28 15.89
C LYS A 410 -24.45 -4.29 16.30
N LYS A 411 -24.80 -3.10 16.76
CA LYS A 411 -23.85 -2.01 17.02
C LYS A 411 -23.53 -1.83 18.50
N ILE A 412 -22.29 -1.45 18.78
CA ILE A 412 -21.79 -0.98 20.07
C ILE A 412 -21.41 0.49 19.89
N GLU A 413 -22.19 1.40 20.48
CA GLU A 413 -21.96 2.85 20.42
C GLU A 413 -21.09 3.29 21.61
N LEU A 414 -19.79 3.48 21.38
CA LEU A 414 -18.84 3.88 22.42
C LEU A 414 -19.03 5.35 22.85
N ALA A 415 -19.58 6.22 21.98
CA ALA A 415 -19.87 7.61 22.33
C ALA A 415 -20.92 7.74 23.44
N ASP A 416 -21.87 6.80 23.51
CA ASP A 416 -22.94 6.80 24.52
C ASP A 416 -22.38 6.63 25.95
N LEU A 417 -21.14 6.15 26.11
CA LEU A 417 -20.43 6.14 27.40
C LEU A 417 -20.03 7.54 27.88
N LEU A 418 -19.77 8.49 26.96
CA LEU A 418 -19.41 9.88 27.29
C LEU A 418 -20.65 10.70 27.69
N GLU A 419 -21.77 10.54 26.98
CA GLU A 419 -23.02 11.25 27.32
C GLU A 419 -23.57 10.85 28.71
N MET A 420 -23.20 9.66 29.20
CA MET A 420 -23.53 9.20 30.56
C MET A 420 -22.64 9.83 31.64
N GLN A 421 -21.41 10.28 31.32
CA GLN A 421 -20.55 10.98 32.29
C GLN A 421 -21.13 12.35 32.68
N ASP A 422 -21.73 13.07 31.72
CA ASP A 422 -22.35 14.38 31.99
C ASP A 422 -23.67 14.29 32.78
N ALA A 423 -24.36 13.15 32.72
CA ALA A 423 -25.60 12.90 33.45
C ALA A 423 -25.36 12.47 34.93
N LEU A 424 -24.16 12.01 35.26
CA LEU A 424 -23.75 11.53 36.58
C LEU A 424 -22.76 12.52 37.23
N ALA A 425 -23.25 13.72 37.53
CA ALA A 425 -22.50 14.77 38.23
C ALA A 425 -22.32 14.46 39.74
N ASP A 426 -21.53 13.44 40.07
CA ASP A 426 -20.94 13.26 41.41
C ASP A 426 -19.42 13.47 41.32
N PRO A 427 -18.86 14.58 41.84
CA PRO A 427 -17.45 14.94 41.69
C PRO A 427 -16.47 14.03 42.45
N ASP A 428 -16.94 13.06 43.23
CA ASP A 428 -16.11 12.14 44.02
C ASP A 428 -16.09 10.70 43.48
N VAL A 429 -16.74 10.42 42.34
CA VAL A 429 -16.75 9.08 41.70
C VAL A 429 -16.09 9.17 40.33
N ASP A 430 -14.88 8.62 40.20
CA ASP A 430 -14.27 8.36 38.89
C ASP A 430 -15.21 7.42 38.10
N HIS A 431 -15.68 7.84 36.93
CA HIS A 431 -16.53 6.99 36.07
C HIS A 431 -15.65 5.97 35.34
N GLU A 432 -15.67 4.72 35.82
CA GLU A 432 -14.57 3.75 35.71
C GLU A 432 -14.44 2.96 34.40
N LEU A 433 -15.35 3.12 33.42
CA LEU A 433 -15.25 2.50 32.09
C LEU A 433 -15.28 3.61 31.02
N ASP A 434 -14.13 3.92 30.43
CA ASP A 434 -14.03 4.92 29.37
C ASP A 434 -14.16 4.29 27.96
N PRO A 435 -14.55 5.07 26.93
CA PRO A 435 -14.62 4.60 25.55
C PRO A 435 -13.30 3.99 25.06
N ILE A 436 -12.16 4.55 25.48
CA ILE A 436 -10.82 4.12 25.09
C ILE A 436 -10.53 2.69 25.55
N THR A 437 -10.88 2.35 26.79
CA THR A 437 -10.70 1.03 27.39
C THR A 437 -11.57 0.00 26.71
N LEU A 438 -12.82 0.36 26.41
CA LEU A 438 -13.72 -0.52 25.66
C LEU A 438 -13.22 -0.73 24.22
N ARG A 439 -12.75 0.33 23.55
CA ARG A 439 -12.19 0.27 22.20
C ARG A 439 -10.96 -0.63 22.14
N ARG A 440 -10.02 -0.45 23.08
CA ARG A 440 -8.85 -1.33 23.22
C ARG A 440 -9.26 -2.78 23.45
N ALA A 441 -10.26 -3.04 24.30
CA ALA A 441 -10.76 -4.40 24.51
C ALA A 441 -11.30 -5.04 23.22
N LEU A 442 -12.07 -4.28 22.43
CA LEU A 442 -12.59 -4.72 21.14
C LEU A 442 -11.44 -5.00 20.16
N MET A 443 -10.46 -4.10 20.05
CA MET A 443 -9.28 -4.28 19.20
C MET A 443 -8.47 -5.54 19.58
N ILE A 444 -8.24 -5.79 20.87
CA ILE A 444 -7.57 -7.02 21.34
C ILE A 444 -8.34 -8.26 20.87
N LEU A 445 -9.66 -8.28 21.10
CA LEU A 445 -10.48 -9.44 20.79
C LEU A 445 -10.61 -9.70 19.29
N GLN A 446 -10.68 -8.63 18.49
CA GLN A 446 -10.70 -8.70 17.03
C GLN A 446 -9.36 -9.29 16.54
N ASN A 447 -8.23 -8.81 17.06
CA ASN A 447 -6.90 -9.30 16.72
C ASN A 447 -6.63 -10.75 17.17
N GLU A 448 -7.22 -11.18 18.30
CA GLU A 448 -7.18 -12.58 18.74
C GLU A 448 -8.14 -13.49 17.95
N GLY A 449 -8.93 -12.94 17.01
CA GLY A 449 -9.94 -13.68 16.23
C GLY A 449 -11.12 -14.18 17.06
N LYS A 450 -11.39 -13.57 18.22
CA LYS A 450 -12.46 -13.98 19.14
C LYS A 450 -13.80 -13.35 18.83
N ILE A 451 -13.77 -12.18 18.23
CA ILE A 451 -14.96 -11.45 17.76
C ILE A 451 -14.75 -11.10 16.29
N SER A 452 -15.84 -11.03 15.53
CA SER A 452 -15.83 -10.56 14.15
C SER A 452 -16.77 -9.35 14.01
N GLY A 453 -16.30 -8.33 13.31
CA GLY A 453 -16.94 -7.03 13.23
C GLY A 453 -15.93 -5.96 12.84
N GLU A 454 -16.42 -4.76 12.58
CA GLU A 454 -15.64 -3.65 12.03
C GLU A 454 -15.97 -2.35 12.77
N PHE A 455 -14.95 -1.49 12.94
CA PHE A 455 -15.17 -0.12 13.37
C PHE A 455 -15.80 0.65 12.20
N ILE A 456 -16.95 1.28 12.43
CA ILE A 456 -17.55 2.18 11.43
C ILE A 456 -16.86 3.55 11.48
N ASP A 457 -16.50 3.97 12.69
CA ASP A 457 -15.78 5.19 13.03
C ASP A 457 -15.03 4.99 14.37
N THR A 458 -14.39 6.03 14.88
CA THR A 458 -13.69 5.99 16.18
C THR A 458 -14.59 5.74 17.41
N THR A 459 -15.91 5.82 17.24
CA THR A 459 -16.91 5.79 18.31
C THR A 459 -17.93 4.66 18.20
N SER A 460 -17.90 3.86 17.13
CA SER A 460 -18.89 2.80 16.93
C SER A 460 -18.27 1.53 16.33
N PHE A 461 -18.69 0.37 16.86
CA PHE A 461 -18.25 -0.95 16.40
C PHE A 461 -19.46 -1.79 16.00
N GLU A 462 -19.46 -2.36 14.80
CA GLU A 462 -20.54 -3.17 14.26
C GLU A 462 -20.11 -4.63 14.16
N ILE A 463 -20.90 -5.52 14.76
CA ILE A 463 -20.66 -6.97 14.78
C ILE A 463 -21.35 -7.61 13.57
N ASP A 464 -20.73 -8.62 12.97
CA ASP A 464 -21.28 -9.28 11.78
C ASP A 464 -22.65 -9.93 12.03
N SER A 465 -22.82 -10.54 13.20
CA SER A 465 -24.03 -11.28 13.59
C SER A 465 -24.59 -10.85 14.94
N GLU A 466 -25.88 -10.56 14.95
CA GLU A 466 -26.64 -10.19 16.16
C GLU A 466 -26.75 -11.37 17.16
N GLU A 467 -26.66 -12.60 16.66
CA GLU A 467 -26.71 -13.83 17.46
C GLU A 467 -25.46 -14.00 18.34
N GLU A 468 -24.37 -13.30 18.03
CA GLU A 468 -23.10 -13.37 18.75
C GLU A 468 -22.95 -12.29 19.83
N MET A 469 -23.83 -11.28 19.89
CA MET A 469 -23.70 -10.13 20.78
C MET A 469 -23.48 -10.52 22.25
N LYS A 470 -24.21 -11.53 22.76
CA LYS A 470 -24.03 -12.01 24.14
C LYS A 470 -22.66 -12.63 24.38
N ARG A 471 -22.12 -13.35 23.40
CA ARG A 471 -20.77 -13.95 23.47
C ARG A 471 -19.71 -12.86 23.39
N VAL A 472 -19.88 -11.90 22.50
CA VAL A 472 -19.00 -10.74 22.35
C VAL A 472 -18.92 -9.95 23.66
N ILE A 473 -20.05 -9.65 24.31
CA ILE A 473 -20.10 -9.00 25.62
C ILE A 473 -19.30 -9.78 26.67
N GLU A 474 -19.42 -11.11 26.72
CA GLU A 474 -18.64 -11.93 27.66
C GLU A 474 -17.13 -11.89 27.40
N GLU A 475 -16.72 -11.93 26.13
CA GLU A 475 -15.31 -11.79 25.75
C GLU A 475 -14.76 -10.40 26.11
N ILE A 476 -15.53 -9.33 25.89
CA ILE A 476 -15.17 -7.96 26.28
C ILE A 476 -14.97 -7.88 27.78
N VAL A 477 -15.91 -8.37 28.58
CA VAL A 477 -15.81 -8.41 30.05
C VAL A 477 -14.56 -9.17 30.48
N ASN A 478 -14.24 -10.31 29.86
CA ASN A 478 -13.06 -11.09 30.18
C ASN A 478 -11.76 -10.37 29.79
N SER A 479 -11.73 -9.70 28.64
CA SER A 479 -10.59 -8.91 28.16
C SER A 479 -10.29 -7.73 29.09
N ILE A 480 -11.31 -6.94 29.45
CA ILE A 480 -11.19 -5.80 30.36
C ILE A 480 -10.70 -6.25 31.75
N MET A 481 -11.17 -7.40 32.25
CA MET A 481 -10.70 -7.95 33.52
C MET A 481 -9.25 -8.47 33.47
N LYS A 482 -8.72 -8.81 32.28
CA LYS A 482 -7.31 -9.16 32.10
C LYS A 482 -6.42 -7.92 32.01
N MET A 483 -6.87 -6.85 31.33
CA MET A 483 -6.12 -5.59 31.22
C MET A 483 -5.88 -4.90 32.59
N LYS A 484 -6.66 -5.25 33.62
CA LYS A 484 -6.49 -4.78 35.00
C LYS A 484 -5.35 -5.46 35.78
N ARG A 485 -4.81 -6.58 35.30
CA ARG A 485 -3.74 -7.35 35.96
C ARG A 485 -2.40 -7.04 35.35
#